data_AF-A0A402AMT8-F1
#
_entry.id   AF-A0A402AMT8-F1
#
_cell.length_a   1.000
_cell.length_b   1.000
_cell.length_c   1.000
_cell.angle_alpha   90.00
_cell.angle_beta   90.00
_cell.angle_gamma   90.00
#
_symmetry.space_group_name_H-M   'P 1'
#
loop_
_entity.id
_entity.type
_entity.pdbx_description
1 polymer ?
#
loop_
_entity_poly.entity_id
_entity_poly.type
_entity_poly.pdbx_seq_one_letter_code
_entity_poly.pdbx_strand_id
1 'polypeptide(L)'
;MAINSTGLQPDREADGNQHRSLSTLAPDAVEALSSTSLRCVECSALYPALEMGQPPRYRCDCGGVLDVETEFKLPQQAAASNSEVDSMLYGFDSELDGGTPSAGSPWRQIFDERAANPPIWSISSDKMLLDGSGVWRYRELILPAPERFVVTRPEGNTSLYPVGIENCGVGRIGHRQIGAYAGLERFFLKHEGENPTGSFKDRGMTVGVTMANLLGAKAVACASTGNTSASLASYAAQAGLEGIVFLPAGHVAGGKLAQSLAYGARTVQIEGDFDDAMRLVEQVCNELASTC
;
A
#
# COMPACT_ATOMS: atom_id res chain seq x y z
N MET A 1 -7.65 -2.17 10.03
CA MET A 1 -8.63 -1.15 10.48
C MET A 1 -7.89 -0.09 11.26
N ALA A 2 -8.36 1.16 11.29
CA ALA A 2 -7.72 2.28 11.98
C ALA A 2 -8.47 2.62 13.29
N ILE A 3 -7.75 3.07 14.30
CA ILE A 3 -8.25 3.39 15.65
C ILE A 3 -7.71 4.77 16.07
N ASN A 4 -8.57 5.62 16.66
CA ASN A 4 -8.29 7.04 16.89
C ASN A 4 -8.18 7.46 18.37
N SER A 5 -8.44 6.58 19.35
CA SER A 5 -8.43 6.97 20.76
C SER A 5 -7.11 6.65 21.49
N THR A 6 -6.80 7.45 22.52
CA THR A 6 -5.61 7.38 23.38
C THR A 6 -5.73 6.36 24.53
N GLY A 7 -6.72 5.45 24.50
CA GLY A 7 -7.07 4.57 25.62
C GLY A 7 -6.11 3.39 25.90
N LEU A 8 -4.96 3.34 25.24
CA LEU A 8 -3.99 2.24 25.35
C LEU A 8 -2.67 2.67 26.02
N GLN A 9 -2.70 3.50 27.08
CA GLN A 9 -1.49 3.79 27.85
C GLN A 9 -1.32 2.85 29.07
N PRO A 10 -0.18 2.16 29.17
CA PRO A 10 0.53 2.01 30.44
C PRO A 10 1.80 2.86 30.38
N ASP A 11 1.84 3.88 31.23
CA ASP A 11 3.03 4.58 31.75
C ASP A 11 4.16 4.91 30.77
N ARG A 12 4.00 5.95 29.94
CA ARG A 12 5.13 6.78 29.47
C ARG A 12 4.75 8.25 29.35
N GLU A 13 5.22 9.05 30.29
CA GLU A 13 5.35 10.50 30.12
C GLU A 13 6.38 10.78 29.01
N ALA A 14 5.93 11.36 27.89
CA ALA A 14 6.80 12.09 26.96
C ALA A 14 5.96 13.05 26.09
N ASP A 15 6.12 14.34 26.39
CA ASP A 15 6.00 15.55 25.56
C ASP A 15 4.97 15.64 24.41
N GLY A 16 3.99 16.51 24.64
CA GLY A 16 3.90 17.76 23.87
C GLY A 16 3.37 17.71 22.43
N ASN A 17 2.75 16.63 21.96
CA ASN A 17 2.22 16.59 20.60
C ASN A 17 0.69 16.85 20.56
N GLN A 18 0.32 17.97 19.94
CA GLN A 18 -1.02 18.55 19.91
C GLN A 18 -2.08 17.57 19.37
N HIS A 19 -3.22 17.54 20.08
CA HIS A 19 -4.44 16.82 19.75
C HIS A 19 -4.91 17.12 18.32
N ARG A 20 -5.09 16.09 17.48
CA ARG A 20 -5.79 16.19 16.19
C ARG A 20 -7.02 15.29 16.23
N SER A 21 -8.18 15.92 16.34
CA SER A 21 -9.51 15.32 16.15
C SER A 21 -9.76 15.10 14.65
N LEU A 22 -10.60 14.11 14.30
CA LEU A 22 -11.15 13.93 12.94
C LEU A 22 -11.88 15.19 12.42
N SER A 23 -12.27 16.11 13.30
CA SER A 23 -12.79 17.44 12.92
C SER A 23 -11.74 18.38 12.29
N THR A 24 -10.48 17.96 12.24
CA THR A 24 -9.34 18.74 11.69
C THR A 24 -8.41 17.85 10.87
N LEU A 25 -8.97 17.09 9.92
CA LEU A 25 -8.14 16.53 8.84
C LEU A 25 -7.43 17.68 8.10
N ALA A 26 -6.19 17.43 7.67
CA ALA A 26 -5.44 18.42 6.92
C ALA A 26 -6.22 18.75 5.61
N PRO A 27 -6.32 20.03 5.20
CA PRO A 27 -7.14 20.40 4.03
C PRO A 27 -6.79 19.62 2.76
N ASP A 28 -5.50 19.33 2.56
CA ASP A 28 -5.01 18.57 1.42
C ASP A 28 -5.21 17.05 1.54
N ALA A 29 -5.41 16.52 2.76
CA ALA A 29 -5.88 15.15 2.96
C ALA A 29 -7.35 15.01 2.52
N VAL A 30 -8.19 16.01 2.79
CA VAL A 30 -9.58 16.06 2.33
C VAL A 30 -9.64 16.21 0.81
N GLU A 31 -8.84 17.11 0.25
CA GLU A 31 -8.73 17.31 -1.20
C GLU A 31 -8.30 16.01 -1.92
N ALA A 32 -7.29 15.32 -1.40
CA ALA A 32 -6.82 14.05 -1.93
C ALA A 32 -7.95 13.01 -2.06
N LEU A 33 -8.76 12.84 -1.02
CA LEU A 33 -9.82 11.83 -1.03
C LEU A 33 -11.09 12.24 -1.78
N SER A 34 -11.21 13.52 -2.19
CA SER A 34 -12.38 14.02 -2.90
C SER A 34 -12.61 13.38 -4.27
N SER A 35 -11.53 12.88 -4.92
CA SER A 35 -11.58 12.18 -6.20
C SER A 35 -11.69 10.66 -6.08
N THR A 36 -11.86 10.15 -4.86
CA THR A 36 -11.99 8.72 -4.57
C THR A 36 -13.37 8.41 -4.01
N SER A 37 -13.96 7.32 -4.50
CA SER A 37 -15.27 6.83 -4.10
C SER A 37 -15.23 5.33 -3.87
N LEU A 38 -16.22 4.83 -3.16
CA LEU A 38 -16.37 3.42 -2.82
C LEU A 38 -17.65 2.90 -3.46
N ARG A 39 -17.52 1.92 -4.36
CA ARG A 39 -18.66 1.28 -5.03
C ARG A 39 -18.93 -0.08 -4.42
N CYS A 40 -20.18 -0.35 -4.03
CA CYS A 40 -20.58 -1.69 -3.64
C CYS A 40 -20.56 -2.65 -4.83
N VAL A 41 -19.91 -3.81 -4.69
CA VAL A 41 -19.82 -4.80 -5.77
C VAL A 41 -21.13 -5.53 -6.04
N GLU A 42 -22.09 -5.47 -5.10
CA GLU A 42 -23.36 -6.19 -5.20
C GLU A 42 -24.51 -5.29 -5.67
N CYS A 43 -24.68 -4.12 -5.03
CA CYS A 43 -25.81 -3.22 -5.31
C CYS A 43 -25.40 -1.96 -6.09
N SER A 44 -24.12 -1.81 -6.41
CA SER A 44 -23.56 -0.65 -7.15
C SER A 44 -23.74 0.70 -6.46
N ALA A 45 -24.20 0.73 -5.20
CA ALA A 45 -24.28 1.95 -4.40
C ALA A 45 -22.91 2.61 -4.30
N LEU A 46 -22.88 3.94 -4.43
CA LEU A 46 -21.67 4.74 -4.42
C LEU A 46 -21.62 5.56 -3.13
N TYR A 47 -20.46 5.51 -2.48
CA TYR A 47 -20.20 6.25 -1.26
C TYR A 47 -18.94 7.11 -1.43
N PRO A 48 -18.85 8.27 -0.78
CA PRO A 48 -17.59 9.01 -0.72
C PRO A 48 -16.54 8.19 0.05
N ALA A 49 -15.26 8.31 -0.34
CA ALA A 49 -14.17 7.65 0.40
C ALA A 49 -13.98 8.23 1.82
N LEU A 50 -14.41 9.48 2.02
CA LEU A 50 -14.40 10.16 3.30
C LEU A 50 -15.67 11.00 3.43
N GLU A 51 -16.39 10.81 4.54
CA GLU A 51 -17.56 11.62 4.89
C GLU A 51 -17.25 12.34 6.22
N MET A 52 -17.23 13.68 6.19
CA MET A 52 -16.83 14.48 7.34
C MET A 52 -17.76 14.24 8.54
N GLY A 53 -17.17 13.90 9.68
CA GLY A 53 -17.93 13.59 10.90
C GLY A 53 -18.51 12.18 10.95
N GLN A 54 -18.21 11.32 9.97
CA GLN A 54 -18.52 9.89 10.01
C GLN A 54 -17.25 9.03 10.02
N PRO A 55 -17.29 7.83 10.64
CA PRO A 55 -16.18 6.89 10.56
C PRO A 55 -16.00 6.38 9.12
N PRO A 56 -14.76 5.98 8.73
CA PRO A 56 -14.51 5.40 7.42
C PRO A 56 -15.38 4.17 7.15
N ARG A 57 -16.02 4.15 5.99
CA ARG A 57 -16.90 3.06 5.58
C ARG A 57 -16.08 1.88 5.08
N TYR A 58 -16.39 0.68 5.57
CA TYR A 58 -15.76 -0.58 5.13
C TYR A 58 -16.76 -1.60 4.57
N ARG A 59 -18.07 -1.33 4.69
CA ARG A 59 -19.17 -2.12 4.10
C ARG A 59 -20.28 -1.24 3.55
N CYS A 60 -20.96 -1.75 2.54
CA CYS A 60 -22.21 -1.18 2.04
C CYS A 60 -23.34 -1.42 3.04
N ASP A 61 -24.38 -0.58 3.01
CA ASP A 61 -25.59 -0.75 3.82
C ASP A 61 -26.33 -2.06 3.51
N CYS A 62 -26.12 -2.66 2.34
CA CYS A 62 -26.65 -3.99 1.99
C CYS A 62 -25.82 -5.15 2.57
N GLY A 63 -24.73 -4.87 3.28
CA GLY A 63 -23.77 -5.86 3.81
C GLY A 63 -22.59 -6.16 2.88
N GLY A 64 -22.63 -5.64 1.66
CA GLY A 64 -21.65 -5.92 0.62
C GLY A 64 -20.27 -5.34 0.80
N VAL A 65 -19.31 -5.92 0.08
CA VAL A 65 -17.95 -5.38 0.03
C VAL A 65 -17.87 -4.18 -0.92
N LEU A 66 -16.95 -3.28 -0.60
CA LEU A 66 -16.72 -2.05 -1.36
C LEU A 66 -15.45 -2.18 -2.19
N ASP A 67 -15.52 -1.74 -3.43
CA ASP A 67 -14.38 -1.54 -4.33
C ASP A 67 -14.02 -0.05 -4.41
N VAL A 68 -12.76 0.24 -4.72
CA VAL A 68 -12.24 1.61 -4.79
C VAL A 68 -12.35 2.12 -6.23
N GLU A 69 -13.04 3.24 -6.41
CA GLU A 69 -13.10 3.95 -7.69
C GLU A 69 -12.45 5.32 -7.57
N THR A 70 -11.42 5.55 -8.39
CA THR A 70 -10.69 6.82 -8.43
C THR A 70 -10.69 7.35 -9.86
N GLU A 71 -10.95 8.65 -10.00
CA GLU A 71 -10.73 9.33 -11.27
C GLU A 71 -9.25 9.63 -11.48
N PHE A 72 -8.64 8.96 -12.46
CA PHE A 72 -7.23 9.17 -12.78
C PHE A 72 -7.06 10.38 -13.69
N LYS A 73 -6.23 11.33 -13.25
CA LYS A 73 -5.78 12.44 -14.09
C LYS A 73 -4.32 12.22 -14.38
N LEU A 74 -3.96 12.23 -15.67
CA LEU A 74 -2.57 12.38 -16.07
C LEU A 74 -2.04 13.65 -15.39
N PRO A 75 -0.88 13.58 -14.70
CA PRO A 75 -0.21 14.79 -14.26
C PRO A 75 -0.05 15.68 -15.49
N GLN A 76 -0.58 16.92 -15.44
CA GLN A 76 -0.23 17.90 -16.45
C GLN A 76 1.29 17.97 -16.45
N GLN A 77 1.92 17.70 -17.60
CA GLN A 77 3.36 17.88 -17.78
C GLN A 77 3.73 19.19 -17.10
N ALA A 78 4.62 19.14 -16.09
CA ALA A 78 5.04 20.31 -15.34
C ALA A 78 5.33 21.41 -16.36
N ALA A 79 4.57 22.50 -16.26
CA ALA A 79 4.47 23.51 -17.30
C ALA A 79 5.84 23.92 -17.84
N ALA A 80 5.90 24.02 -19.17
CA ALA A 80 6.98 24.59 -19.95
C ALA A 80 7.77 25.67 -19.20
N SER A 81 9.02 25.36 -18.87
CA SER A 81 10.05 26.35 -18.60
C SER A 81 11.43 25.75 -18.87
N ASN A 82 11.72 25.51 -20.15
CA ASN A 82 12.92 26.06 -20.78
C ASN A 82 12.82 25.83 -22.29
N SER A 83 12.75 26.94 -22.98
CA SER A 83 12.81 27.10 -24.43
C SER A 83 14.06 26.43 -25.04
N GLU A 84 13.88 25.86 -26.24
CA GLU A 84 14.90 25.53 -27.24
C GLU A 84 15.66 24.18 -27.19
N VAL A 85 15.24 23.18 -26.41
CA VAL A 85 15.84 21.82 -26.51
C VAL A 85 14.87 20.74 -27.03
N ASP A 86 13.60 21.08 -27.21
CA ASP A 86 12.52 20.12 -27.48
C ASP A 86 12.44 19.63 -28.94
N SER A 87 13.35 20.06 -29.82
CA SER A 87 13.43 19.60 -31.22
C SER A 87 14.54 18.59 -31.50
N MET A 88 15.39 18.25 -30.51
CA MET A 88 16.54 17.35 -30.70
C MET A 88 16.44 16.00 -29.99
N LEU A 89 15.49 15.79 -29.07
CA LEU A 89 15.33 14.51 -28.36
C LEU A 89 14.20 13.61 -28.89
N TYR A 90 13.37 14.11 -29.81
CA TYR A 90 12.34 13.32 -30.53
C TYR A 90 12.84 12.70 -31.83
N GLY A 91 14.15 12.49 -31.95
CA GLY A 91 14.77 11.97 -33.15
C GLY A 91 15.67 10.78 -32.85
N PHE A 92 15.12 9.66 -32.37
CA PHE A 92 15.72 8.35 -32.63
C PHE A 92 14.65 7.24 -32.58
N ASP A 93 14.63 6.45 -33.66
CA ASP A 93 13.78 5.31 -34.02
C ASP A 93 12.36 5.58 -34.53
N SER A 94 12.32 6.10 -35.77
CA SER A 94 11.38 5.67 -36.80
C SER A 94 11.64 4.22 -37.22
N GLU A 95 10.56 3.46 -37.40
CA GLU A 95 10.47 2.08 -37.96
C GLU A 95 10.23 0.97 -36.93
N LEU A 96 9.06 1.01 -36.27
CA LEU A 96 8.15 -0.12 -36.00
C LEU A 96 6.85 0.49 -35.41
N ASP A 97 5.73 0.29 -36.08
CA ASP A 97 4.37 0.78 -35.77
C ASP A 97 4.08 2.28 -35.98
N GLY A 98 3.61 2.60 -37.19
CA GLY A 98 2.87 3.83 -37.51
C GLY A 98 1.48 3.88 -36.88
N GLY A 99 1.40 3.73 -35.55
CA GLY A 99 0.18 3.93 -34.77
C GLY A 99 0.26 5.27 -34.04
N THR A 100 -0.84 6.01 -34.00
CA THR A 100 -1.02 7.10 -33.02
C THR A 100 -0.56 6.65 -31.63
N PRO A 101 0.12 7.50 -30.84
CA PRO A 101 0.46 7.14 -29.46
C PRO A 101 -0.81 6.67 -28.77
N SER A 102 -0.85 5.40 -28.36
CA SER A 102 -1.96 4.88 -27.58
C SER A 102 -2.18 5.79 -26.37
N ALA A 103 -3.41 5.96 -25.90
CA ALA A 103 -3.70 6.75 -24.69
C ALA A 103 -2.84 6.34 -23.46
N GLY A 104 -2.26 5.13 -23.47
CA GLY A 104 -1.33 4.64 -22.45
C GLY A 104 0.16 5.02 -22.63
N SER A 105 0.59 5.62 -23.75
CA SER A 105 2.01 5.93 -23.97
C SER A 105 2.58 6.90 -22.94
N PRO A 106 1.89 8.02 -22.58
CA PRO A 106 2.38 8.93 -21.55
C PRO A 106 2.50 8.25 -20.17
N TRP A 107 1.57 7.36 -19.83
CA TRP A 107 1.61 6.60 -18.59
C TRP A 107 2.81 5.67 -18.52
N ARG A 108 3.06 4.90 -19.59
CA ARG A 108 4.22 4.01 -19.67
C ARG A 108 5.52 4.77 -19.48
N GLN A 109 5.68 5.89 -20.19
CA GLN A 109 6.85 6.74 -20.08
C GLN A 109 7.11 7.17 -18.63
N ILE A 110 6.11 7.74 -17.96
CA ILE A 110 6.25 8.22 -16.57
C ILE A 110 6.63 7.08 -15.62
N PHE A 111 6.02 5.90 -15.78
CA PHE A 111 6.31 4.76 -14.91
C PHE A 111 7.70 4.14 -15.16
N ASP A 112 8.12 4.08 -16.42
CA ASP A 112 9.43 3.57 -16.82
C ASP A 112 10.55 4.52 -16.39
N GLU A 113 10.36 5.84 -16.50
CA GLU A 113 11.30 6.85 -16.00
C GLU A 113 11.53 6.72 -14.48
N ARG A 114 10.47 6.49 -13.70
CA ARG A 114 10.60 6.25 -12.25
C ARG A 114 11.34 4.96 -11.94
N ALA A 115 11.09 3.90 -12.71
CA ALA A 115 11.80 2.63 -12.56
C ALA A 115 13.28 2.73 -12.96
N ALA A 116 13.61 3.58 -13.93
CA ALA A 116 14.94 3.75 -14.51
C ALA A 116 15.84 4.73 -13.74
N ASN A 117 15.39 5.32 -12.63
CA ASN A 117 16.19 6.19 -11.76
C ASN A 117 16.75 5.43 -10.54
N PRO A 118 17.80 4.58 -10.69
CA PRO A 118 18.54 4.07 -9.54
C PRO A 118 19.39 5.21 -8.95
N PRO A 119 19.75 5.14 -7.65
CA PRO A 119 20.48 6.20 -6.99
C PRO A 119 21.92 6.28 -7.53
N ILE A 120 22.17 7.25 -8.42
CA ILE A 120 23.53 7.66 -8.76
C ILE A 120 23.98 8.65 -7.69
N TRP A 121 24.35 8.12 -6.52
CA TRP A 121 25.12 8.78 -5.42
C TRP A 121 24.51 10.01 -4.74
N SER A 122 23.44 10.60 -5.27
CA SER A 122 22.65 11.62 -4.58
C SER A 122 21.62 10.95 -3.67
N ILE A 123 22.01 10.71 -2.42
CA ILE A 123 21.11 10.24 -1.35
C ILE A 123 20.10 11.35 -0.93
N SER A 124 20.05 12.48 -1.65
CA SER A 124 19.36 13.69 -1.22
C SER A 124 18.08 14.05 -1.98
N SER A 125 17.51 13.17 -2.82
CA SER A 125 16.23 13.47 -3.47
C SER A 125 15.04 12.96 -2.64
N ASP A 126 14.14 13.88 -2.26
CA ASP A 126 12.96 13.58 -1.46
C ASP A 126 12.04 12.51 -2.09
N LYS A 127 12.13 12.32 -3.42
CA LYS A 127 11.31 11.39 -4.20
C LYS A 127 11.89 10.00 -4.36
N MET A 128 13.14 9.76 -3.93
CA MET A 128 13.83 8.49 -4.12
C MET A 128 13.07 7.30 -3.51
N LEU A 129 12.49 7.47 -2.33
CA LEU A 129 11.74 6.41 -1.64
C LEU A 129 10.39 6.10 -2.33
N LEU A 130 9.77 7.13 -2.91
CA LEU A 130 8.49 7.02 -3.61
C LEU A 130 8.66 6.33 -4.97
N ASP A 131 9.61 6.80 -5.77
CA ASP A 131 9.88 6.23 -7.09
C ASP A 131 10.52 4.83 -7.00
N GLY A 132 11.27 4.58 -5.93
CA GLY A 132 11.84 3.27 -5.61
C GLY A 132 10.82 2.22 -5.14
N SER A 133 9.59 2.61 -4.78
CA SER A 133 8.50 1.67 -4.49
C SER A 133 7.82 1.22 -5.78
N GLY A 134 7.68 -0.09 -5.94
CA GLY A 134 6.90 -0.72 -7.00
C GLY A 134 5.39 -0.57 -6.84
N VAL A 135 4.92 0.08 -5.75
CA VAL A 135 3.55 0.57 -5.59
C VAL A 135 3.48 2.06 -5.92
N TRP A 136 4.27 2.89 -5.23
CA TRP A 136 4.16 4.36 -5.34
C TRP A 136 4.78 4.97 -6.59
N ARG A 137 5.56 4.20 -7.36
CA ARG A 137 5.89 4.58 -8.74
C ARG A 137 4.64 4.70 -9.64
N TYR A 138 3.52 4.09 -9.22
CA TYR A 138 2.21 4.16 -9.88
C TYR A 138 1.20 5.01 -9.10
N ARG A 139 1.65 5.90 -8.21
CA ARG A 139 0.83 6.68 -7.25
C ARG A 139 -0.44 7.30 -7.84
N GLU A 140 -0.42 7.76 -9.09
CA GLU A 140 -1.59 8.31 -9.78
C GLU A 140 -2.74 7.31 -9.94
N LEU A 141 -2.43 6.01 -9.96
CA LEU A 141 -3.38 4.92 -10.14
C LEU A 141 -3.78 4.22 -8.83
N ILE A 142 -3.20 4.62 -7.69
CA ILE A 142 -3.34 3.91 -6.41
C ILE A 142 -4.15 4.70 -5.41
N LEU A 143 -3.60 5.82 -4.95
CA LEU A 143 -4.21 6.69 -3.96
C LEU A 143 -3.59 8.09 -4.16
N PRO A 144 -4.39 9.13 -4.40
CA PRO A 144 -3.91 10.51 -4.58
C PRO A 144 -3.42 11.15 -3.26
N ALA A 145 -2.69 10.40 -2.42
CA ALA A 145 -2.19 10.87 -1.14
C ALA A 145 -1.03 11.86 -1.33
N PRO A 146 -1.00 12.98 -0.57
CA PRO A 146 0.17 13.85 -0.53
C PRO A 146 1.41 13.08 -0.05
N GLU A 147 2.57 13.32 -0.68
CA GLU A 147 3.81 12.54 -0.47
C GLU A 147 4.19 12.39 1.01
N ARG A 148 3.99 13.43 1.84
CA ARG A 148 4.33 13.39 3.27
C ARG A 148 3.51 12.39 4.11
N PHE A 149 2.38 11.92 3.60
CA PHE A 149 1.56 10.92 4.29
C PHE A 149 1.93 9.49 3.87
N VAL A 150 2.67 9.34 2.77
CA VAL A 150 3.01 8.04 2.20
C VAL A 150 3.97 7.29 3.13
N VAL A 151 3.61 6.06 3.46
CA VAL A 151 4.41 5.15 4.29
C VAL A 151 4.88 3.99 3.42
N THR A 152 6.15 3.98 3.04
CA THR A 152 6.71 3.05 2.05
C THR A 152 8.02 2.42 2.50
N ARG A 153 8.24 1.15 2.15
CA ARG A 153 9.52 0.41 2.27
C ARG A 153 9.81 -0.24 0.91
N PRO A 154 10.46 0.46 -0.02
CA PRO A 154 10.40 0.24 -1.49
C PRO A 154 9.85 -1.11 -1.97
N GLU A 155 8.56 -1.37 -1.71
CA GLU A 155 7.94 -2.69 -1.89
C GLU A 155 7.47 -2.86 -3.33
N GLY A 156 7.37 -4.09 -3.81
CA GLY A 156 6.73 -4.41 -5.08
C GLY A 156 7.63 -4.40 -6.33
N ASN A 157 8.85 -3.90 -6.24
CA ASN A 157 9.88 -4.05 -7.28
C ASN A 157 10.56 -5.43 -7.24
N THR A 158 9.78 -6.49 -6.95
CA THR A 158 10.26 -7.86 -6.77
C THR A 158 10.67 -8.53 -8.08
N SER A 159 11.52 -9.55 -8.01
CA SER A 159 12.07 -10.20 -9.20
C SER A 159 11.01 -10.91 -10.02
N LEU A 160 11.13 -10.83 -11.35
CA LEU A 160 10.42 -11.67 -12.31
C LEU A 160 11.41 -12.70 -12.88
N TYR A 161 11.31 -13.95 -12.42
CA TYR A 161 12.23 -15.01 -12.82
C TYR A 161 11.77 -15.70 -14.09
N PRO A 162 12.56 -15.67 -15.18
CA PRO A 162 12.30 -16.54 -16.31
C PRO A 162 12.75 -17.97 -15.96
N VAL A 163 11.81 -18.92 -16.08
CA VAL A 163 11.99 -20.33 -15.66
C VAL A 163 11.46 -21.34 -16.68
N GLY A 164 10.99 -20.90 -17.85
CA GLY A 164 10.56 -21.78 -18.92
C GLY A 164 11.72 -22.38 -19.71
N ILE A 165 11.43 -23.42 -20.49
CA ILE A 165 12.42 -24.16 -21.30
C ILE A 165 13.17 -23.22 -22.26
N GLU A 166 12.44 -22.29 -22.87
CA GLU A 166 12.97 -21.37 -23.90
C GLU A 166 13.43 -20.02 -23.34
N ASN A 167 12.77 -19.51 -22.29
CA ASN A 167 13.01 -18.15 -21.81
C ASN A 167 13.97 -18.04 -20.62
N CYS A 168 14.42 -19.15 -20.02
CA CYS A 168 15.35 -19.14 -18.86
C CYS A 168 16.79 -18.73 -19.17
N GLY A 169 17.15 -18.51 -20.44
CA GLY A 169 18.50 -18.12 -20.86
C GLY A 169 19.52 -19.28 -20.88
N VAL A 170 20.68 -19.04 -21.48
CA VAL A 170 21.77 -20.02 -21.58
C VAL A 170 22.45 -20.19 -20.22
N GLY A 171 22.72 -21.43 -19.81
CA GLY A 171 23.47 -21.74 -18.58
C GLY A 171 22.64 -21.75 -17.27
N ARG A 172 21.35 -21.40 -17.29
CA ARG A 172 20.49 -21.41 -16.09
C ARG A 172 19.79 -22.75 -15.87
N ILE A 173 20.58 -23.81 -15.71
CA ILE A 173 20.08 -25.21 -15.61
C ILE A 173 19.02 -25.36 -14.51
N GLY A 174 19.26 -24.80 -13.32
CA GLY A 174 18.31 -24.90 -12.19
C GLY A 174 16.94 -24.26 -12.49
N HIS A 175 16.93 -23.09 -13.15
CA HIS A 175 15.67 -22.43 -13.53
C HIS A 175 14.93 -23.21 -14.62
N ARG A 176 15.67 -23.77 -15.59
CA ARG A 176 15.10 -24.58 -16.68
C ARG A 176 14.39 -25.83 -16.17
N GLN A 177 14.87 -26.44 -15.08
CA GLN A 177 14.26 -27.63 -14.51
C GLN A 177 12.80 -27.39 -14.07
N ILE A 178 12.48 -26.17 -13.61
CA ILE A 178 11.11 -25.81 -13.22
C ILE A 178 10.18 -25.84 -14.44
N GLY A 179 10.57 -25.17 -15.53
CA GLY A 179 9.80 -25.16 -16.78
C GLY A 179 9.71 -26.55 -17.41
N ALA A 180 10.78 -27.33 -17.39
CA ALA A 180 10.80 -28.71 -17.89
C ALA A 180 9.86 -29.62 -17.08
N TYR A 181 9.88 -29.52 -15.75
CA TYR A 181 8.96 -30.25 -14.87
C TYR A 181 7.50 -29.85 -15.12
N ALA A 182 7.23 -28.55 -15.30
CA ALA A 182 5.89 -28.04 -15.57
C ALA A 182 5.43 -28.28 -17.02
N GLY A 183 6.33 -28.67 -17.94
CA GLY A 183 6.04 -28.80 -19.37
C GLY A 183 5.79 -27.47 -20.10
N LEU A 184 6.41 -26.38 -19.62
CA LEU A 184 6.17 -25.02 -20.13
C LEU A 184 7.41 -24.40 -20.80
N GLU A 185 7.23 -23.91 -22.02
CA GLU A 185 8.28 -23.29 -22.83
C GLU A 185 8.61 -21.87 -22.37
N ARG A 186 7.58 -21.05 -22.13
CA ARG A 186 7.70 -19.66 -21.67
C ARG A 186 6.99 -19.50 -20.34
N PHE A 187 7.76 -19.57 -19.26
CA PHE A 187 7.22 -19.53 -17.91
C PHE A 187 7.99 -18.52 -17.06
N PHE A 188 7.26 -17.77 -16.23
CA PHE A 188 7.82 -16.76 -15.35
C PHE A 188 7.25 -16.91 -13.94
N LEU A 189 8.08 -16.64 -12.93
CA LEU A 189 7.65 -16.56 -11.53
C LEU A 189 7.85 -15.14 -11.02
N LYS A 190 6.78 -14.50 -10.55
CA LYS A 190 6.83 -13.21 -9.88
C LYS A 190 6.99 -13.44 -8.38
N HIS A 191 8.17 -13.17 -7.84
CA HIS A 191 8.50 -13.57 -6.47
C HIS A 191 8.12 -12.51 -5.43
N GLU A 192 6.85 -12.49 -5.05
CA GLU A 192 6.34 -11.55 -4.05
C GLU A 192 6.83 -11.80 -2.61
N GLY A 193 7.57 -12.88 -2.37
CA GLY A 193 8.27 -13.12 -1.10
C GLY A 193 9.55 -12.28 -0.91
N GLU A 194 9.97 -11.50 -1.91
CA GLU A 194 11.13 -10.60 -1.80
C GLU A 194 10.75 -9.18 -1.32
N ASN A 195 9.49 -8.98 -0.96
CA ASN A 195 9.04 -7.76 -0.32
C ASN A 195 9.64 -7.62 1.11
N PRO A 196 9.66 -6.42 1.71
CA PRO A 196 10.34 -6.14 2.98
C PRO A 196 10.01 -7.06 4.16
N THR A 197 8.78 -7.56 4.25
CA THR A 197 8.36 -8.50 5.31
C THR A 197 8.36 -9.95 4.85
N GLY A 198 8.77 -10.22 3.61
CA GLY A 198 8.74 -11.55 3.01
C GLY A 198 7.38 -11.90 2.40
N SER A 199 6.51 -10.92 2.16
CA SER A 199 5.14 -11.19 1.68
C SER A 199 4.59 -10.14 0.73
N PHE A 200 3.74 -10.60 -0.20
CA PHE A 200 2.95 -9.74 -1.07
C PHE A 200 2.03 -8.76 -0.32
N LYS A 201 1.73 -9.03 0.95
CA LYS A 201 0.88 -8.19 1.81
C LYS A 201 1.41 -6.76 1.94
N ASP A 202 2.72 -6.57 1.79
CA ASP A 202 3.37 -5.27 1.84
C ASP A 202 2.80 -4.27 0.83
N ARG A 203 2.43 -4.74 -0.37
CA ARG A 203 1.83 -3.90 -1.42
C ARG A 203 0.49 -3.28 -1.01
N GLY A 204 -0.33 -4.02 -0.29
CA GLY A 204 -1.60 -3.52 0.23
C GLY A 204 -1.40 -2.70 1.50
N MET A 205 -0.47 -3.13 2.35
CA MET A 205 -0.26 -2.53 3.66
C MET A 205 0.33 -1.12 3.56
N THR A 206 1.23 -0.87 2.62
CA THR A 206 1.74 0.47 2.36
C THR A 206 0.60 1.47 2.06
N VAL A 207 -0.38 1.07 1.24
CA VAL A 207 -1.55 1.90 0.90
C VAL A 207 -2.48 2.04 2.10
N GLY A 208 -2.80 0.94 2.78
CA GLY A 208 -3.70 0.94 3.94
C GLY A 208 -3.17 1.76 5.11
N VAL A 209 -1.87 1.69 5.40
CA VAL A 209 -1.23 2.49 6.45
C VAL A 209 -1.05 3.95 6.03
N THR A 210 -0.79 4.22 4.74
CA THR A 210 -0.83 5.59 4.21
C THR A 210 -2.21 6.21 4.39
N MET A 211 -3.28 5.47 4.12
CA MET A 211 -4.66 5.91 4.37
C MET A 211 -4.90 6.16 5.87
N ALA A 212 -4.43 5.27 6.75
CA ALA A 212 -4.55 5.48 8.19
C ALA A 212 -3.82 6.74 8.66
N ASN A 213 -2.62 6.99 8.14
CA ASN A 213 -1.84 8.19 8.42
C ASN A 213 -2.53 9.46 7.91
N LEU A 214 -3.09 9.41 6.69
CA LEU A 214 -3.87 10.50 6.08
C LEU A 214 -5.11 10.82 6.93
N LEU A 215 -5.78 9.81 7.47
CA LEU A 215 -6.93 9.96 8.37
C LEU A 215 -6.55 10.39 9.80
N GLY A 216 -5.25 10.56 10.10
CA GLY A 216 -4.78 10.95 11.42
C GLY A 216 -4.95 9.87 12.49
N ALA A 217 -5.00 8.60 12.09
CA ALA A 217 -5.15 7.47 13.00
C ALA A 217 -4.02 7.41 14.04
N LYS A 218 -4.29 6.76 15.17
CA LYS A 218 -3.31 6.53 16.25
C LYS A 218 -2.84 5.09 16.31
N ALA A 219 -3.71 4.17 15.93
CA ALA A 219 -3.41 2.76 15.88
C ALA A 219 -4.02 2.11 14.64
N VAL A 220 -3.45 0.97 14.24
CA VAL A 220 -3.99 0.07 13.24
C VAL A 220 -4.11 -1.33 13.81
N ALA A 221 -5.19 -2.01 13.48
CA ALA A 221 -5.53 -3.31 14.02
C ALA A 221 -5.78 -4.36 12.92
N CYS A 222 -5.43 -5.61 13.22
CA CYS A 222 -5.89 -6.79 12.47
C CYS A 222 -6.14 -7.98 13.40
N ALA A 223 -7.04 -8.87 12.99
CA ALA A 223 -7.10 -10.23 13.52
C ALA A 223 -6.39 -11.18 12.54
N SER A 224 -5.12 -11.47 12.79
CA SER A 224 -4.33 -12.40 11.96
C SER A 224 -3.08 -12.83 12.71
N THR A 225 -2.65 -14.08 12.53
CA THR A 225 -1.42 -14.60 13.12
C THR A 225 -0.29 -14.74 12.09
N GLY A 226 -0.37 -14.12 10.91
CA GLY A 226 0.52 -14.45 9.77
C GLY A 226 1.07 -13.23 9.04
N ASN A 227 1.32 -13.38 7.73
CA ASN A 227 1.92 -12.32 6.91
C ASN A 227 1.19 -10.98 7.00
N THR A 228 -0.14 -10.98 7.17
CA THR A 228 -0.93 -9.75 7.35
C THR A 228 -0.53 -9.01 8.61
N SER A 229 -0.38 -9.69 9.75
CA SER A 229 0.01 -9.04 11.01
C SER A 229 1.47 -8.61 11.00
N ALA A 230 2.35 -9.34 10.32
CA ALA A 230 3.75 -8.96 10.18
C ALA A 230 3.91 -7.70 9.32
N SER A 231 3.23 -7.67 8.17
CA SER A 231 3.18 -6.50 7.29
C SER A 231 2.57 -5.31 8.03
N LEU A 232 1.41 -5.47 8.68
CA LEU A 232 0.75 -4.40 9.43
C LEU A 232 1.66 -3.82 10.52
N ALA A 233 2.28 -4.69 11.33
CA ALA A 233 3.21 -4.26 12.37
C ALA A 233 4.39 -3.46 11.81
N SER A 234 4.99 -3.93 10.71
CA SER A 234 6.11 -3.25 10.05
C SER A 234 5.75 -1.84 9.59
N TYR A 235 4.65 -1.68 8.85
CA TYR A 235 4.27 -0.39 8.30
C TYR A 235 3.73 0.54 9.38
N ALA A 236 3.01 0.02 10.39
CA ALA A 236 2.56 0.78 11.54
C ALA A 236 3.74 1.40 12.31
N ALA A 237 4.76 0.59 12.62
CA ALA A 237 5.96 1.05 13.30
C ALA A 237 6.67 2.17 12.53
N GLN A 238 6.75 2.05 11.20
CA GLN A 238 7.35 3.09 10.35
C GLN A 238 6.52 4.38 10.34
N ALA A 239 5.20 4.28 10.41
CA ALA A 239 4.29 5.41 10.46
C ALA A 239 4.17 6.05 11.85
N GLY A 240 4.79 5.47 12.88
CA GLY A 240 4.60 5.88 14.27
C GLY A 240 3.20 5.58 14.81
N LEU A 241 2.50 4.60 14.24
CA LEU A 241 1.18 4.13 14.67
C LEU A 241 1.33 2.92 15.59
N GLU A 242 0.45 2.77 16.57
CA GLU A 242 0.37 1.54 17.37
C GLU A 242 -0.20 0.40 16.52
N GLY A 243 0.56 -0.68 16.33
CA GLY A 243 0.09 -1.88 15.65
C GLY A 243 -0.52 -2.88 16.64
N ILE A 244 -1.79 -3.23 16.47
CA ILE A 244 -2.51 -4.15 17.37
C ILE A 244 -2.90 -5.42 16.62
N VAL A 245 -2.58 -6.56 17.21
CA VAL A 245 -2.79 -7.88 16.61
C VAL A 245 -3.66 -8.72 17.53
N PHE A 246 -4.88 -8.98 17.11
CA PHE A 246 -5.86 -9.76 17.87
C PHE A 246 -5.81 -11.23 17.46
N LEU A 247 -5.79 -12.11 18.47
CA LEU A 247 -5.51 -13.53 18.28
C LEU A 247 -6.43 -14.38 19.16
N PRO A 248 -6.97 -15.51 18.68
CA PRO A 248 -7.67 -16.45 19.54
C PRO A 248 -6.70 -17.11 20.53
N ALA A 249 -7.12 -17.22 21.79
CA ALA A 249 -6.34 -17.82 22.86
C ALA A 249 -6.01 -19.30 22.55
N GLY A 250 -4.81 -19.75 22.91
CA GLY A 250 -4.41 -21.16 22.82
C GLY A 250 -4.06 -21.71 21.42
N HIS A 251 -4.30 -20.96 20.34
CA HIS A 251 -4.18 -21.47 18.96
C HIS A 251 -3.01 -20.91 18.13
N VAL A 252 -2.01 -20.28 18.75
CA VAL A 252 -0.94 -19.59 18.00
C VAL A 252 0.46 -20.11 18.29
N ALA A 253 1.13 -20.63 17.26
CA ALA A 253 2.55 -20.97 17.31
C ALA A 253 3.38 -19.68 17.39
N GLY A 254 4.24 -19.55 18.42
CA GLY A 254 5.05 -18.35 18.65
C GLY A 254 5.90 -17.91 17.45
N GLY A 255 6.38 -18.87 16.63
CA GLY A 255 7.12 -18.56 15.40
C GLY A 255 6.33 -17.73 14.39
N LYS A 256 4.99 -17.87 14.34
CA LYS A 256 4.15 -17.08 13.45
C LYS A 256 3.99 -15.63 13.90
N LEU A 257 4.13 -15.37 15.21
CA LEU A 257 4.02 -14.03 15.80
C LEU A 257 5.37 -13.31 15.92
N ALA A 258 6.47 -14.04 15.81
CA ALA A 258 7.81 -13.51 16.05
C ALA A 258 8.07 -12.22 15.24
N GLN A 259 7.67 -12.18 13.97
CA GLN A 259 7.88 -11.02 13.11
C GLN A 259 7.02 -9.82 13.54
N SER A 260 5.74 -10.02 13.87
CA SER A 260 4.87 -8.94 14.38
C SER A 260 5.37 -8.38 15.70
N LEU A 261 5.79 -9.25 16.62
CA LEU A 261 6.35 -8.85 17.91
C LEU A 261 7.68 -8.11 17.75
N ALA A 262 8.55 -8.56 16.84
CA ALA A 262 9.82 -7.90 16.54
C ALA A 262 9.64 -6.49 15.97
N TYR A 263 8.55 -6.26 15.22
CA TYR A 263 8.16 -4.93 14.76
C TYR A 263 7.43 -4.09 15.83
N GLY A 264 7.23 -4.61 17.03
CA GLY A 264 6.64 -3.87 18.16
C GLY A 264 5.12 -3.89 18.22
N ALA A 265 4.44 -4.79 17.50
CA ALA A 265 2.99 -4.90 17.61
C ALA A 265 2.55 -5.41 18.99
N ARG A 266 1.49 -4.80 19.52
CA ARG A 266 0.80 -5.25 20.71
C ARG A 266 -0.11 -6.41 20.36
N THR A 267 0.19 -7.60 20.87
CA THR A 267 -0.66 -8.78 20.68
C THR A 267 -1.69 -8.91 21.80
N VAL A 268 -2.96 -8.99 21.42
CA VAL A 268 -4.09 -9.19 22.35
C VAL A 268 -4.66 -10.58 22.09
N GLN A 269 -4.64 -11.42 23.12
CA GLN A 269 -5.29 -12.73 23.07
C GLN A 269 -6.75 -12.58 23.50
N ILE A 270 -7.66 -13.15 22.70
CA ILE A 270 -9.10 -13.13 22.90
C ILE A 270 -9.55 -14.56 23.20
N GLU A 271 -10.34 -14.73 24.25
CA GLU A 271 -11.06 -15.97 24.48
C GLU A 271 -12.18 -16.11 23.45
N GLY A 272 -12.00 -16.97 22.45
CA GLY A 272 -12.93 -17.13 21.33
C GLY A 272 -12.23 -17.65 20.08
N ASP A 273 -12.98 -17.72 18.98
CA ASP A 273 -12.46 -18.10 17.66
C ASP A 273 -12.03 -16.89 16.81
N PHE A 274 -11.73 -17.12 15.53
CA PHE A 274 -11.33 -16.05 14.60
C PHE A 274 -12.45 -15.04 14.35
N ASP A 275 -13.70 -15.49 14.29
CA ASP A 275 -14.84 -14.61 14.03
C ASP A 275 -15.14 -13.74 15.25
N ASP A 276 -14.96 -14.28 16.45
CA ASP A 276 -15.00 -13.51 17.70
C ASP A 276 -13.92 -12.43 17.73
N ALA A 277 -12.69 -12.77 17.31
CA ALA A 277 -11.61 -11.80 17.21
C ALA A 277 -11.91 -10.68 16.21
N MET A 278 -12.43 -11.02 15.03
CA MET A 278 -12.83 -10.03 14.03
C MET A 278 -13.96 -9.13 14.52
N ARG A 279 -14.99 -9.70 15.16
CA ARG A 279 -16.11 -8.92 15.72
C ARG A 279 -15.62 -7.94 16.79
N LEU A 280 -14.69 -8.37 17.64
CA LEU A 280 -14.11 -7.51 18.66
C LEU A 280 -13.28 -6.39 18.05
N VAL A 281 -12.50 -6.67 16.99
CA VAL A 281 -11.79 -5.62 16.23
C VAL A 281 -12.77 -4.60 15.66
N GLU A 282 -13.85 -5.05 15.03
CA GLU A 282 -14.88 -4.14 14.48
C GLU A 282 -15.52 -3.30 15.59
N GLN A 283 -15.88 -3.89 16.72
CA GLN A 283 -16.45 -3.19 17.88
C GLN A 283 -15.48 -2.15 18.43
N VAL A 284 -14.23 -2.54 18.72
CA VAL A 284 -13.19 -1.65 19.23
C VAL A 284 -12.91 -0.52 18.25
N CYS A 285 -12.83 -0.82 16.95
CA CYS A 285 -12.66 0.21 15.93
C CYS A 285 -13.87 1.15 15.88
N ASN A 286 -15.10 0.68 15.95
CA ASN A 286 -16.28 1.56 15.93
C ASN A 286 -16.37 2.44 17.19
N GLU A 287 -16.11 1.87 18.37
CA GLU A 287 -16.15 2.60 19.64
C GLU A 287 -15.01 3.61 19.75
N LEU A 288 -13.79 3.21 19.36
CA LEU A 288 -12.58 4.05 19.47
C LEU A 288 -12.30 4.92 18.23
N ALA A 289 -13.02 4.72 17.11
CA ALA A 289 -13.05 5.68 16.00
C ALA A 289 -14.07 6.80 16.24
N SER A 290 -15.12 6.54 17.02
CA SER A 290 -16.19 7.49 17.33
C SER A 290 -15.97 8.29 18.63
N THR A 291 -15.07 7.87 19.52
CA THR A 291 -14.68 8.67 20.69
C THR A 291 -13.70 9.78 20.30
N CYS A 292 -14.26 10.87 19.77
CA CYS A 292 -13.74 12.23 19.86
C CYS A 292 -14.73 13.06 20.66
#